data_AF-A0A969J1B8-F1
#
_entry.id   AF-A0A969J1B8-F1
#
_cell.length_a   1.000
_cell.length_b   1.000
_cell.length_c   1.000
_cell.angle_alpha   90.00
_cell.angle_beta   90.00
_cell.angle_gamma   90.00
#
_symmetry.space_group_name_H-M   'P 1'
#
loop_
_entity.id
_entity.type
_entity.pdbx_description
1 polymer ?
#
loop_
_entity_poly.entity_id
_entity_poly.type
_entity_poly.pdbx_seq_one_letter_code
_entity_poly.pdbx_strand_id
1 'polypeptide(L)'
;MRKELKRRLQSQPALFFIILIACTALLTLFVQAYFPALSLEQSPVTVSERSHEALSPPQAHPLPSSLAQWQNSEDQGDYFSEISPTEFGYLVWSQFPVKLFVEPLENAPDPDRAHLWIDAVIQAVQEWNAYLPLEQVDSSEAANITIWRTVPPIEGFNRSADAAEGTDQAGDTRLPRIRSAETRYELFVDRPANAPTTLSHRFTIQLSPNQTADYIKATARHELGHALGIWGHSLVETDALYFSQVRNPPPISDRDMNTLKRIYEQPTQIGWEILAG
;
A
#
# COMPACT_ATOMS: atom_id res chain seq x y z
N MET A 1 38.88 -79.86 -9.53
CA MET A 1 37.40 -79.75 -9.55
C MET A 1 36.87 -78.32 -9.74
N ARG A 2 37.63 -77.39 -10.35
CA ARG A 2 37.19 -76.02 -10.71
C ARG A 2 37.16 -75.78 -12.24
N LYS A 3 37.39 -76.83 -13.05
CA LYS A 3 37.48 -76.73 -14.52
C LYS A 3 36.21 -77.19 -15.23
N GLU A 4 35.33 -77.99 -14.61
CA GLU A 4 34.03 -78.38 -15.21
C GLU A 4 32.91 -77.34 -15.09
N LEU A 5 32.96 -76.36 -14.17
CA LEU A 5 31.87 -75.37 -14.00
C LEU A 5 31.98 -74.17 -14.96
N LYS A 6 33.06 -74.08 -15.74
CA LYS A 6 33.31 -72.97 -16.67
C LYS A 6 32.79 -73.22 -18.09
N ARG A 7 32.11 -74.34 -18.35
CA ARG A 7 31.70 -74.76 -19.70
C ARG A 7 30.18 -74.83 -19.94
N ARG A 8 29.35 -74.43 -18.97
CA ARG A 8 27.87 -74.49 -19.08
C ARG A 8 27.12 -73.16 -18.98
N LEU A 9 27.81 -72.02 -18.94
CA LEU A 9 27.19 -70.67 -18.98
C LEU A 9 27.58 -69.87 -20.22
N GLN A 10 27.99 -70.55 -21.29
CA GLN A 10 28.43 -69.95 -22.56
C GLN A 10 27.50 -70.29 -23.74
N SER A 11 26.20 -70.32 -23.46
CA SER A 11 25.08 -70.19 -24.41
C SER A 11 23.91 -69.67 -23.58
N GLN A 12 23.35 -68.48 -23.76
CA GLN A 12 22.75 -67.96 -24.97
C GLN A 12 22.59 -66.42 -24.87
N PRO A 13 23.35 -65.61 -25.63
CA PRO A 13 23.09 -64.16 -25.71
C PRO A 13 21.81 -63.84 -26.50
N ALA A 14 21.30 -64.78 -27.32
CA ALA A 14 20.12 -64.57 -28.15
C ALA A 14 18.80 -64.48 -27.33
N LEU A 15 18.70 -65.17 -26.20
CA LEU A 15 17.46 -65.19 -25.40
C LEU A 15 17.23 -63.84 -24.66
N PHE A 16 18.30 -63.19 -24.20
CA PHE A 16 18.22 -61.87 -23.56
C PHE A 16 17.85 -60.75 -24.54
N PHE A 17 18.35 -60.82 -25.79
CA PHE A 17 17.99 -59.83 -26.82
C PHE A 17 16.52 -59.94 -27.26
N ILE A 18 15.97 -61.16 -27.34
CA ILE A 18 14.56 -61.37 -27.72
C ILE A 18 13.61 -60.85 -26.63
N ILE A 19 13.94 -61.04 -25.34
CA ILE A 19 13.12 -60.53 -24.22
C ILE A 19 13.12 -58.99 -24.18
N LEU A 20 14.25 -58.34 -24.48
CA LEU A 20 14.33 -56.87 -24.48
C LEU A 20 13.53 -56.22 -25.63
N ILE A 21 13.51 -56.86 -26.82
CA ILE A 21 12.71 -56.38 -27.96
C ILE A 21 11.21 -56.61 -27.70
N ALA A 22 10.83 -57.72 -27.07
CA ALA A 22 9.44 -57.98 -26.70
C ALA A 22 8.92 -56.96 -25.66
N CYS A 23 9.74 -56.58 -24.66
CA CYS A 23 9.36 -55.57 -23.66
C CYS A 23 9.19 -54.17 -24.25
N THR A 24 10.00 -53.78 -25.24
CA THR A 24 9.88 -52.46 -25.89
C THR A 24 8.67 -52.37 -26.82
N ALA A 25 8.35 -53.43 -27.56
CA ALA A 25 7.15 -53.49 -28.41
C ALA A 25 5.84 -53.55 -27.58
N LEU A 26 5.87 -54.17 -26.39
CA LEU A 26 4.71 -54.19 -25.49
C LEU A 26 4.47 -52.82 -24.84
N LEU A 27 5.54 -52.06 -24.55
CA LEU A 27 5.46 -50.71 -23.97
C LEU A 27 4.88 -49.70 -24.96
N THR A 28 5.23 -49.78 -26.25
CA THR A 28 4.68 -48.87 -27.27
C THR A 28 3.20 -49.11 -27.55
N LEU A 29 2.76 -50.38 -27.54
CA LEU A 29 1.34 -50.74 -27.65
C LEU A 29 0.52 -50.26 -26.44
N PHE A 30 1.12 -50.22 -25.24
CA PHE A 30 0.44 -49.71 -24.05
C PHE A 30 0.24 -48.19 -24.10
N VAL A 31 1.21 -47.42 -24.63
CA VAL A 31 1.06 -45.96 -24.75
C VAL A 31 -0.05 -45.59 -25.76
N GLN A 32 -0.18 -46.31 -26.88
CA GLN A 32 -1.24 -46.04 -27.87
C GLN A 32 -2.64 -46.46 -27.39
N ALA A 33 -2.75 -47.45 -26.50
CA ALA A 33 -4.04 -47.92 -25.99
C ALA A 33 -4.60 -47.02 -24.86
N TYR A 34 -3.75 -46.30 -24.14
CA TYR A 34 -4.15 -45.46 -22.99
C TYR A 34 -4.02 -43.95 -23.21
N PHE A 35 -3.37 -43.50 -24.30
CA PHE A 35 -3.43 -42.11 -24.76
C PHE A 35 -4.21 -42.05 -26.08
N PRO A 36 -5.55 -41.91 -26.05
CA PRO A 36 -6.25 -41.48 -27.25
C PRO A 36 -5.64 -40.14 -27.68
N ALA A 37 -5.31 -40.02 -28.96
CA ALA A 37 -4.85 -38.76 -29.53
C ALA A 37 -5.84 -37.66 -29.13
N LEU A 38 -5.35 -36.67 -28.38
CA LEU A 38 -6.07 -35.43 -28.12
C LEU A 38 -6.26 -34.72 -29.47
N SER A 39 -7.33 -35.07 -30.19
CA SER A 39 -7.86 -34.20 -31.23
C SER A 39 -8.33 -32.94 -30.53
N LEU A 40 -7.53 -31.88 -30.64
CA LEU A 40 -7.96 -30.51 -30.39
C LEU A 40 -9.01 -30.15 -31.45
N GLU A 41 -10.23 -30.65 -31.31
CA GLU A 41 -11.38 -29.97 -31.88
C GLU A 41 -11.51 -28.66 -31.13
N GLN A 42 -10.93 -27.61 -31.71
CA GLN A 42 -11.23 -26.23 -31.35
C GLN A 42 -12.69 -25.97 -31.69
N SER A 43 -13.58 -26.36 -30.78
CA SER A 43 -14.86 -25.69 -30.64
C SER A 43 -14.56 -24.20 -30.44
N PRO A 44 -15.24 -23.28 -31.14
CA PRO A 44 -15.09 -21.87 -30.86
C PRO A 44 -15.62 -21.65 -29.44
N VAL A 45 -14.70 -21.58 -28.48
CA VAL A 45 -14.97 -21.00 -27.18
C VAL A 45 -15.38 -19.58 -27.51
N THR A 46 -16.69 -19.33 -27.42
CA THR A 46 -17.21 -17.98 -27.28
C THR A 46 -16.42 -17.37 -26.13
N VAL A 47 -15.49 -16.49 -26.47
CA VAL A 47 -14.79 -15.65 -25.52
C VAL A 47 -15.91 -14.92 -24.81
N SER A 48 -16.22 -15.35 -23.58
CA SER A 48 -17.04 -14.56 -22.67
C SER A 48 -16.35 -13.21 -22.64
N GLU A 49 -17.02 -12.19 -23.21
CA GLU A 49 -16.59 -10.81 -23.10
C GLU A 49 -16.23 -10.60 -21.63
N ARG A 50 -14.94 -10.34 -21.35
CA ARG A 50 -14.58 -9.84 -20.04
C ARG A 50 -15.35 -8.54 -19.93
N SER A 51 -16.33 -8.48 -19.06
CA SER A 51 -16.91 -7.23 -18.59
C SER A 51 -15.72 -6.36 -18.17
N HIS A 52 -15.47 -5.30 -18.94
CA HIS A 52 -14.42 -4.35 -18.60
C HIS A 52 -14.97 -3.56 -17.42
N GLU A 53 -14.42 -3.78 -16.22
CA GLU A 53 -14.71 -2.95 -15.05
C GLU A 53 -14.38 -1.48 -15.42
N ALA A 54 -15.38 -0.61 -15.39
CA ALA A 54 -15.25 0.79 -15.73
C ALA A 54 -15.42 1.65 -14.47
N LEU A 55 -14.50 2.58 -14.23
CA LEU A 55 -14.62 3.52 -13.12
C LEU A 55 -15.76 4.50 -13.37
N SER A 56 -16.54 4.78 -12.32
CA SER A 56 -17.52 5.86 -12.36
C SER A 56 -16.86 7.20 -12.69
N PRO A 57 -17.54 8.13 -13.39
CA PRO A 57 -17.04 9.48 -13.56
C PRO A 57 -16.73 10.13 -12.20
N PRO A 58 -15.67 10.96 -12.07
CA PRO A 58 -15.35 11.60 -10.80
C PRO A 58 -16.52 12.43 -10.26
N GLN A 59 -16.86 12.24 -8.99
CA GLN A 59 -17.93 12.94 -8.29
C GLN A 59 -17.50 13.32 -6.86
N ALA A 60 -18.03 14.42 -6.34
CA ALA A 60 -17.74 14.86 -4.98
C ALA A 60 -18.59 14.05 -3.98
N HIS A 61 -17.97 13.59 -2.89
CA HIS A 61 -18.68 12.96 -1.79
C HIS A 61 -19.42 14.01 -0.95
N PRO A 62 -20.52 13.64 -0.26
CA PRO A 62 -21.09 14.50 0.78
C PRO A 62 -20.02 14.81 1.85
N LEU A 63 -19.93 16.07 2.26
CA LEU A 63 -19.01 16.45 3.33
C LEU A 63 -19.36 15.74 4.65
N PRO A 64 -18.38 15.25 5.41
CA PRO A 64 -18.62 14.80 6.78
C PRO A 64 -19.14 15.98 7.61
N SER A 65 -20.01 15.69 8.58
CA SER A 65 -20.74 16.72 9.35
C SER A 65 -19.82 17.78 9.96
N SER A 66 -18.66 17.37 10.47
CA SER A 66 -17.63 18.26 11.03
C SER A 66 -17.08 19.26 10.01
N LEU A 67 -16.75 18.83 8.79
CA LEU A 67 -16.28 19.72 7.72
C LEU A 67 -17.42 20.55 7.11
N ALA A 68 -18.64 20.02 7.07
CA ALA A 68 -19.81 20.76 6.62
C ALA A 68 -20.12 21.94 7.57
N GLN A 69 -19.94 21.73 8.88
CA GLN A 69 -20.14 22.73 9.92
C GLN A 69 -18.94 23.67 10.09
N TRP A 70 -17.75 23.28 9.60
CA TRP A 70 -16.56 24.13 9.63
C TRP A 70 -16.79 25.44 8.88
N GLN A 71 -16.58 26.54 9.59
CA GLN A 71 -16.70 27.90 9.08
C GLN A 71 -15.35 28.60 9.24
N ASN A 72 -14.85 29.16 8.14
CA ASN A 72 -13.65 29.99 8.16
C ASN A 72 -13.99 31.31 8.86
N SER A 73 -13.69 31.41 10.14
CA SER A 73 -14.14 32.53 10.98
C SER A 73 -13.38 33.85 10.70
N GLU A 74 -12.22 33.78 10.06
CA GLU A 74 -11.30 34.92 9.93
C GLU A 74 -10.75 35.16 8.50
N ASP A 75 -11.31 34.49 7.47
CA ASP A 75 -10.83 34.57 6.08
C ASP A 75 -9.30 34.35 5.93
N GLN A 76 -8.77 33.40 6.72
CA GLN A 76 -7.32 33.10 6.77
C GLN A 76 -6.79 32.44 5.47
N GLY A 77 -7.64 32.27 4.46
CA GLY A 77 -7.34 31.56 3.22
C GLY A 77 -7.12 30.05 3.39
N ASP A 78 -6.52 29.45 2.37
CA ASP A 78 -6.11 28.05 2.31
C ASP A 78 -4.80 27.94 1.51
N TYR A 79 -4.34 26.73 1.25
CA TYR A 79 -3.23 26.43 0.34
C TYR A 79 -3.60 25.31 -0.63
N PHE A 80 -4.87 25.26 -1.04
CA PHE A 80 -5.37 24.23 -1.96
C PHE A 80 -4.63 24.22 -3.31
N SER A 81 -4.06 25.35 -3.74
CA SER A 81 -3.21 25.45 -4.95
C SER A 81 -1.94 24.60 -4.87
N GLU A 82 -1.47 24.28 -3.66
CA GLU A 82 -0.29 23.46 -3.43
C GLU A 82 -0.63 21.96 -3.38
N ILE A 83 -1.91 21.60 -3.52
CA ILE A 83 -2.38 20.22 -3.48
C ILE A 83 -2.60 19.74 -4.90
N SER A 84 -1.95 18.62 -5.25
CA SER A 84 -2.12 17.99 -6.55
C SER A 84 -3.02 16.75 -6.43
N PRO A 85 -3.99 16.57 -7.34
CA PRO A 85 -4.78 15.35 -7.37
C PRO A 85 -3.95 14.16 -7.85
N THR A 86 -4.44 12.96 -7.55
CA THR A 86 -3.98 11.72 -8.18
C THR A 86 -4.65 11.52 -9.54
N GLU A 87 -4.29 10.46 -10.27
CA GLU A 87 -4.97 10.09 -11.51
C GLU A 87 -6.48 9.80 -11.32
N PHE A 88 -6.91 9.46 -10.10
CA PHE A 88 -8.29 9.17 -9.74
C PHE A 88 -8.99 10.33 -8.99
N GLY A 89 -8.37 11.51 -8.95
CA GLY A 89 -8.85 12.67 -8.20
C GLY A 89 -8.17 12.82 -6.83
N TYR A 90 -8.82 13.54 -5.92
CA TYR A 90 -8.27 13.80 -4.59
C TYR A 90 -8.48 12.62 -3.64
N LEU A 91 -7.54 12.44 -2.71
CA LEU A 91 -7.60 11.43 -1.65
C LEU A 91 -8.59 11.88 -0.58
N VAL A 92 -9.79 11.30 -0.56
CA VAL A 92 -10.86 11.64 0.38
C VAL A 92 -11.46 10.38 0.97
N TRP A 93 -11.73 10.41 2.28
CA TRP A 93 -12.47 9.34 2.95
C TRP A 93 -13.98 9.57 2.80
N SER A 94 -14.70 8.59 2.24
CA SER A 94 -16.16 8.64 2.09
C SER A 94 -16.93 7.85 3.16
N GLN A 95 -16.21 7.04 3.94
CA GLN A 95 -16.76 6.25 5.04
C GLN A 95 -16.13 6.68 6.36
N PHE A 96 -16.97 6.83 7.38
CA PHE A 96 -16.56 7.28 8.71
C PHE A 96 -17.15 6.35 9.79
N PRO A 97 -16.46 6.17 10.93
CA PRO A 97 -15.14 6.72 11.24
C PRO A 97 -14.01 6.10 10.40
N VAL A 98 -12.94 6.86 10.18
CA VAL A 98 -11.71 6.33 9.55
C VAL A 98 -10.99 5.51 10.61
N LYS A 99 -10.79 4.22 10.33
CA LYS A 99 -10.17 3.28 11.27
C LYS A 99 -8.66 3.42 11.22
N LEU A 100 -8.03 3.53 12.38
CA LEU A 100 -6.59 3.63 12.49
C LEU A 100 -6.02 2.57 13.44
N PHE A 101 -4.86 2.04 13.08
CA PHE A 101 -4.08 1.16 13.93
C PHE A 101 -2.81 1.90 14.34
N VAL A 102 -2.55 1.95 15.65
CA VAL A 102 -1.28 2.41 16.22
C VAL A 102 -0.56 1.19 16.77
N GLU A 103 0.69 0.98 16.38
CA GLU A 103 1.46 -0.17 16.82
C GLU A 103 1.42 -0.33 18.37
N PRO A 104 1.04 -1.50 18.92
CA PRO A 104 0.86 -1.68 20.35
C PRO A 104 2.20 -1.76 21.09
N LEU A 105 2.20 -1.48 22.39
CA LEU A 105 3.39 -1.49 23.25
C LEU A 105 4.11 -2.84 23.25
N GLU A 106 3.38 -3.95 23.11
CA GLU A 106 3.89 -5.33 23.15
C GLU A 106 4.99 -5.60 22.12
N ASN A 107 5.02 -4.83 21.03
CA ASN A 107 6.00 -4.96 19.97
C ASN A 107 7.28 -4.14 20.22
N ALA A 108 7.34 -3.35 21.30
CA ALA A 108 8.44 -2.43 21.54
C ALA A 108 9.60 -3.05 22.34
N PRO A 109 10.86 -2.82 21.92
CA PRO A 109 12.03 -3.26 22.68
C PRO A 109 12.32 -2.41 23.93
N ASP A 110 11.89 -1.14 23.93
CA ASP A 110 12.03 -0.18 25.04
C ASP A 110 10.65 0.36 25.42
N PRO A 111 10.03 -0.13 26.52
CA PRO A 111 8.69 0.26 26.91
C PRO A 111 8.53 1.74 27.22
N ASP A 112 9.49 2.37 27.89
CA ASP A 112 9.38 3.78 28.31
C ASP A 112 9.37 4.70 27.09
N ARG A 113 10.28 4.46 26.14
CA ARG A 113 10.29 5.20 24.87
C ARG A 113 9.05 4.93 24.03
N ALA A 114 8.55 3.70 24.05
CA ALA A 114 7.34 3.34 23.33
C ALA A 114 6.09 3.99 23.93
N HIS A 115 5.98 4.08 25.25
CA HIS A 115 4.91 4.84 25.92
C HIS A 115 4.93 6.30 25.47
N LEU A 116 6.08 6.97 25.52
CA LEU A 116 6.21 8.37 25.07
C LEU A 116 5.80 8.55 23.61
N TRP A 117 6.17 7.60 22.75
CA TRP A 117 5.78 7.64 21.35
C TRP A 117 4.28 7.41 21.16
N ILE A 118 3.70 6.39 21.82
CA ILE A 118 2.28 6.06 21.72
C ILE A 118 1.46 7.26 22.21
N ASP A 119 1.78 7.81 23.38
CA ASP A 119 1.06 8.95 23.96
C ASP A 119 1.08 10.16 23.03
N ALA A 120 2.22 10.43 22.38
CA ALA A 120 2.36 11.52 21.43
C ALA A 120 1.54 11.30 20.14
N VAL A 121 1.53 10.07 19.61
CA VAL A 121 0.72 9.70 18.43
C VAL A 121 -0.77 9.77 18.75
N ILE A 122 -1.19 9.23 19.90
CA ILE A 122 -2.59 9.26 20.34
C ILE A 122 -3.07 10.70 20.55
N GLN A 123 -2.23 11.59 21.07
CA GLN A 123 -2.57 13.02 21.14
C GLN A 123 -2.79 13.63 19.76
N ALA A 124 -1.92 13.34 18.77
CA ALA A 124 -2.10 13.84 17.41
C ALA A 124 -3.38 13.27 16.74
N VAL A 125 -3.71 12.00 17.00
CA VAL A 125 -4.99 11.39 16.58
C VAL A 125 -6.16 12.15 17.20
N GLN A 126 -6.11 12.45 18.49
CA GLN A 126 -7.18 13.21 19.18
C GLN A 126 -7.34 14.63 18.64
N GLU A 127 -6.25 15.30 18.29
CA GLU A 127 -6.27 16.63 17.66
C GLU A 127 -7.01 16.61 16.31
N TRP A 128 -6.74 15.62 15.46
CA TRP A 128 -7.48 15.44 14.20
C TRP A 128 -8.91 14.93 14.39
N ASN A 129 -9.16 14.12 15.43
CA ASN A 129 -10.48 13.57 15.72
C ASN A 129 -11.51 14.67 16.07
N ALA A 130 -11.06 15.86 16.47
CA ALA A 130 -11.91 17.04 16.63
C ALA A 130 -12.56 17.50 15.31
N TYR A 131 -11.95 17.16 14.17
CA TYR A 131 -12.34 17.64 12.85
C TYR A 131 -12.81 16.55 11.89
N LEU A 132 -12.37 15.31 12.06
CA LEU A 132 -12.83 14.15 11.27
C LEU A 132 -12.97 12.94 12.20
N PRO A 133 -14.08 12.18 12.13
CA PRO A 133 -14.24 11.02 13.01
C PRO A 133 -13.17 9.93 12.74
N LEU A 134 -12.34 9.68 13.75
CA LEU A 134 -11.28 8.69 13.78
C LEU A 134 -11.57 7.63 14.86
N GLU A 135 -11.34 6.37 14.54
CA GLU A 135 -11.53 5.25 15.49
C GLU A 135 -10.26 4.40 15.54
N GLN A 136 -9.68 4.22 16.73
CA GLN A 136 -8.58 3.29 16.92
C GLN A 136 -9.09 1.84 16.94
N VAL A 137 -8.44 0.97 16.18
CA VAL A 137 -8.69 -0.47 16.13
C VAL A 137 -7.45 -1.26 16.54
N ASP A 138 -7.66 -2.45 17.10
CA ASP A 138 -6.58 -3.29 17.63
C ASP A 138 -5.85 -4.11 16.54
N SER A 139 -6.42 -4.21 15.34
CA SER A 139 -5.87 -4.99 14.22
C SER A 139 -5.52 -4.08 13.05
N SER A 140 -4.29 -4.23 12.55
CA SER A 140 -3.79 -3.47 11.40
C SER A 140 -4.55 -3.80 10.11
N GLU A 141 -5.09 -5.01 9.99
CA GLU A 141 -5.85 -5.51 8.85
C GLU A 141 -7.24 -4.85 8.75
N ALA A 142 -7.79 -4.42 9.88
CA ALA A 142 -9.08 -3.73 9.95
C ALA A 142 -8.94 -2.20 9.77
N ALA A 143 -7.72 -1.68 9.71
CA ALA A 143 -7.45 -0.24 9.67
C ALA A 143 -7.38 0.31 8.24
N ASN A 144 -7.85 1.54 8.09
CA ASN A 144 -7.66 2.37 6.91
C ASN A 144 -6.29 3.06 6.92
N ILE A 145 -5.81 3.44 8.11
CA ILE A 145 -4.50 4.08 8.34
C ILE A 145 -3.71 3.24 9.34
N THR A 146 -2.50 2.83 9.02
CA THR A 146 -1.60 2.14 9.96
C THR A 146 -0.44 3.03 10.34
N ILE A 147 -0.06 3.06 11.62
CA ILE A 147 1.03 3.89 12.15
C ILE A 147 2.03 3.00 12.87
N TRP A 148 3.27 2.98 12.36
CA TRP A 148 4.33 2.09 12.81
C TRP A 148 5.50 2.87 13.43
N ARG A 149 6.03 2.37 14.55
CA ARG A 149 7.27 2.83 15.19
C ARG A 149 8.48 2.31 14.44
N THR A 150 8.77 2.92 13.30
CA THR A 150 9.93 2.53 12.50
C THR A 150 10.54 3.73 11.83
N VAL A 151 11.86 3.68 11.62
CA VAL A 151 12.56 4.69 10.82
C VAL A 151 12.23 4.42 9.35
N PRO A 152 11.77 5.42 8.59
CA PRO A 152 11.53 5.25 7.16
C PRO A 152 12.76 4.74 6.41
N PRO A 153 12.59 3.93 5.34
CA PRO A 153 13.70 3.49 4.51
C PRO A 153 14.53 4.66 3.97
N ILE A 154 15.85 4.50 3.95
CA ILE A 154 16.75 5.51 3.39
C ILE A 154 16.68 5.44 1.86
N GLU A 155 16.11 6.47 1.23
CA GLU A 155 16.16 6.62 -0.23
C GLU A 155 17.59 6.94 -0.69
N GLY A 156 18.09 6.23 -1.70
CA GLY A 156 19.38 6.51 -2.36
C GLY A 156 20.48 5.45 -2.20
N PHE A 157 20.31 4.45 -1.34
CA PHE A 157 21.30 3.37 -1.21
C PHE A 157 21.21 2.30 -2.33
N ASN A 158 20.07 2.25 -3.04
CA ASN A 158 19.77 1.28 -4.12
C ASN A 158 19.82 1.89 -5.54
N ARG A 159 20.55 2.99 -5.77
CA ARG A 159 20.97 3.32 -7.13
C ARG A 159 22.12 2.38 -7.46
N SER A 160 21.88 1.44 -8.36
CA SER A 160 22.93 0.68 -9.04
C SER A 160 24.03 1.64 -9.50
N ALA A 161 25.28 1.16 -9.53
CA ALA A 161 26.46 1.92 -9.94
C ALA A 161 26.34 2.56 -11.35
N ASP A 162 25.28 2.24 -12.09
CA ASP A 162 25.00 2.72 -13.45
C ASP A 162 24.06 3.94 -13.48
N ALA A 163 23.49 4.35 -12.35
CA ALA A 163 22.63 5.53 -12.25
C ALA A 163 23.37 6.74 -11.65
N ALA A 164 24.69 6.85 -11.80
CA ALA A 164 25.45 8.03 -11.40
C ALA A 164 25.35 9.22 -12.39
N GLU A 165 24.43 9.17 -13.35
CA GLU A 165 24.13 10.30 -14.24
C GLU A 165 22.82 10.97 -13.81
N GLY A 166 22.94 11.83 -12.82
CA GLY A 166 21.86 12.70 -12.33
C GLY A 166 22.47 13.87 -11.59
N THR A 167 23.38 14.57 -12.26
CA THR A 167 23.96 15.82 -11.78
C THR A 167 22.87 16.90 -11.79
N ASP A 168 22.61 17.50 -10.63
CA ASP A 168 22.19 18.89 -10.63
C ASP A 168 23.36 19.75 -11.12
N GLN A 169 23.06 20.91 -11.71
CA GLN A 169 24.02 21.86 -12.29
C GLN A 169 25.00 22.48 -11.25
N ALA A 170 25.10 21.91 -10.05
CA ALA A 170 25.97 22.32 -8.96
C ALA A 170 26.99 21.24 -8.52
N GLY A 171 26.95 20.03 -9.09
CA GLY A 171 27.96 19.00 -8.80
C GLY A 171 27.98 18.54 -7.33
N ASP A 172 26.85 18.61 -6.63
CA ASP A 172 26.77 18.21 -5.23
C ASP A 172 26.30 16.74 -5.12
N THR A 173 27.04 15.95 -4.35
CA THR A 173 26.69 14.56 -4.12
C THR A 173 25.50 14.53 -3.16
N ARG A 174 24.30 14.19 -3.66
CA ARG A 174 23.10 14.09 -2.82
C ARG A 174 23.29 13.00 -1.77
N LEU A 175 23.67 13.42 -0.57
CA LEU A 175 23.73 12.54 0.60
C LEU A 175 22.34 11.98 0.89
N PRO A 176 22.24 10.70 1.27
CA PRO A 176 20.98 10.09 1.67
C PRO A 176 20.37 10.87 2.84
N ARG A 177 19.13 11.34 2.67
CA ARG A 177 18.40 12.08 3.71
C ARG A 177 17.69 11.10 4.63
N ILE A 178 18.03 11.14 5.92
CA ILE A 178 17.27 10.43 6.95
C ILE A 178 16.00 11.23 7.21
N ARG A 179 14.83 10.58 7.05
CA ARG A 179 13.52 11.17 7.36
C ARG A 179 13.07 10.77 8.76
N SER A 180 12.41 11.68 9.47
CA SER A 180 11.77 11.38 10.76
C SER A 180 10.49 10.58 10.57
N ALA A 181 9.80 10.78 9.45
CA ALA A 181 8.59 10.03 9.11
C ALA A 181 8.39 9.95 7.60
N GLU A 182 7.45 9.10 7.23
CA GLU A 182 6.96 8.96 5.86
C GLU A 182 5.52 8.45 5.87
N THR A 183 4.64 9.13 5.14
CA THR A 183 3.32 8.64 4.79
C THR A 183 3.33 8.09 3.37
N ARG A 184 2.68 6.94 3.17
CA ARG A 184 2.42 6.34 1.86
C ARG A 184 0.95 5.95 1.76
N TYR A 185 0.41 5.99 0.55
CA TYR A 185 -0.90 5.41 0.27
C TYR A 185 -0.79 4.28 -0.75
N GLU A 186 -1.79 3.40 -0.72
CA GLU A 186 -2.02 2.38 -1.74
C GLU A 186 -3.48 2.47 -2.19
N LEU A 187 -3.70 2.41 -3.50
CA LEU A 187 -5.01 2.28 -4.10
C LEU A 187 -5.30 0.81 -4.40
N PHE A 188 -6.52 0.36 -4.10
CA PHE A 188 -6.94 -1.01 -4.35
C PHE A 188 -8.43 -1.11 -4.65
N VAL A 189 -8.83 -2.16 -5.35
CA VAL A 189 -10.24 -2.46 -5.58
C VAL A 189 -10.78 -3.23 -4.38
N ASP A 190 -11.72 -2.62 -3.66
CA ASP A 190 -12.41 -3.26 -2.54
C ASP A 190 -13.65 -4.01 -3.04
N ARG A 191 -13.75 -5.30 -2.67
CA ARG A 191 -14.83 -6.21 -3.10
C ARG A 191 -15.52 -6.84 -1.88
N PRO A 192 -16.26 -6.06 -1.09
CA PRO A 192 -17.00 -6.58 0.05
C PRO A 192 -18.14 -7.51 -0.41
N ALA A 193 -18.40 -8.58 0.34
CA ALA A 193 -19.39 -9.60 -0.06
C ALA A 193 -20.83 -9.08 -0.20
N ASN A 194 -21.17 -8.01 0.52
CA ASN A 194 -22.54 -7.47 0.61
C ASN A 194 -22.60 -5.96 0.29
N ALA A 195 -21.65 -5.43 -0.48
CA ALA A 195 -21.62 -4.03 -0.88
C ALA A 195 -21.02 -3.86 -2.29
N PRO A 196 -21.23 -2.72 -2.95
CA PRO A 196 -20.65 -2.46 -4.27
C PRO A 196 -19.13 -2.55 -4.26
N THR A 197 -18.57 -2.98 -5.39
CA THR A 197 -17.11 -2.92 -5.61
C THR A 197 -16.70 -1.46 -5.76
N THR A 198 -15.68 -1.01 -5.04
CA THR A 198 -15.22 0.39 -5.08
C THR A 198 -13.72 0.50 -5.27
N LEU A 199 -13.24 1.62 -5.82
CA LEU A 199 -11.83 1.97 -5.75
C LEU A 199 -11.56 2.61 -4.39
N SER A 200 -10.78 1.95 -3.56
CA SER A 200 -10.49 2.35 -2.19
C SER A 200 -9.01 2.64 -2.01
N HIS A 201 -8.66 3.23 -0.87
CA HIS A 201 -7.27 3.46 -0.50
C HIS A 201 -7.03 3.17 0.97
N ARG A 202 -5.76 2.97 1.31
CA ARG A 202 -5.26 2.84 2.68
C ARG A 202 -3.95 3.63 2.81
N PHE A 203 -3.61 4.01 4.03
CA PHE A 203 -2.35 4.69 4.31
C PHE A 203 -1.49 3.90 5.30
N THR A 204 -0.18 4.07 5.14
CA THR A 204 0.84 3.60 6.06
C THR A 204 1.72 4.77 6.43
N ILE A 205 1.80 5.05 7.73
CA ILE A 205 2.66 6.04 8.33
C ILE A 205 3.79 5.30 9.05
N GLN A 206 5.02 5.62 8.69
CA GLN A 206 6.22 5.18 9.40
C GLN A 206 6.76 6.38 10.16
N LEU A 207 6.83 6.30 11.47
CA LEU A 207 7.22 7.40 12.33
C LEU A 207 8.33 6.96 13.27
N SER A 208 9.47 7.66 13.19
CA SER A 208 10.65 7.35 13.99
C SER A 208 10.39 7.53 15.50
N PRO A 209 10.81 6.58 16.35
CA PRO A 209 10.79 6.75 17.80
C PRO A 209 11.98 7.57 18.34
N ASN A 210 12.82 8.14 17.45
CA ASN A 210 14.09 8.77 17.81
C ASN A 210 13.99 10.29 17.92
N GLN A 211 12.89 10.80 18.50
CA GLN A 211 12.63 12.22 18.70
C GLN A 211 12.06 12.47 20.11
N THR A 212 11.97 13.73 20.52
CA THR A 212 11.25 14.12 21.76
C THR A 212 9.75 13.98 21.55
N ALA A 213 8.98 13.81 22.62
CA ALA A 213 7.52 13.66 22.56
C ALA A 213 6.83 14.80 21.76
N ASP A 214 7.26 16.05 21.95
CA ASP A 214 6.70 17.20 21.21
C ASP A 214 6.93 17.09 19.70
N TYR A 215 8.11 16.64 19.27
CA TYR A 215 8.40 16.44 17.86
C TYR A 215 7.73 15.19 17.29
N ILE A 216 7.58 14.11 18.07
CA ILE A 216 6.81 12.94 17.67
C ILE A 216 5.36 13.35 17.42
N LYS A 217 4.75 14.10 18.35
CA LYS A 217 3.37 14.59 18.22
C LYS A 217 3.22 15.48 16.99
N ALA A 218 4.12 16.46 16.81
CA ALA A 218 4.09 17.36 15.66
C ALA A 218 4.24 16.61 14.32
N THR A 219 5.16 15.65 14.26
CA THR A 219 5.36 14.84 13.05
C THR A 219 4.14 13.95 12.81
N ALA A 220 3.60 13.28 13.84
CA ALA A 220 2.37 12.50 13.73
C ALA A 220 1.18 13.34 13.24
N ARG A 221 1.03 14.57 13.75
CA ARG A 221 0.01 15.53 13.30
C ARG A 221 0.16 15.84 11.81
N HIS A 222 1.39 16.08 11.36
CA HIS A 222 1.69 16.35 9.94
C HIS A 222 1.34 15.16 9.05
N GLU A 223 1.87 13.97 9.38
CA GLU A 223 1.65 12.74 8.62
C GLU A 223 0.17 12.32 8.60
N LEU A 224 -0.55 12.50 9.71
CA LEU A 224 -2.00 12.30 9.74
C LEU A 224 -2.73 13.28 8.81
N GLY A 225 -2.29 14.53 8.70
CA GLY A 225 -2.85 15.49 7.75
C GLY A 225 -2.76 14.99 6.30
N HIS A 226 -1.62 14.39 5.93
CA HIS A 226 -1.46 13.70 4.65
C HIS A 226 -2.42 12.52 4.50
N ALA A 227 -2.49 11.64 5.50
CA ALA A 227 -3.35 10.46 5.48
C ALA A 227 -4.85 10.78 5.50
N LEU A 228 -5.23 12.00 5.91
CA LEU A 228 -6.60 12.49 5.88
C LEU A 228 -6.95 13.22 4.59
N GLY A 229 -5.99 13.44 3.70
CA GLY A 229 -6.24 13.93 2.34
C GLY A 229 -5.41 15.14 1.91
N ILE A 230 -4.70 15.81 2.84
CA ILE A 230 -3.83 16.95 2.50
C ILE A 230 -2.52 16.43 1.89
N TRP A 231 -2.59 15.92 0.66
CA TRP A 231 -1.45 15.35 -0.05
C TRP A 231 -0.59 16.43 -0.74
N GLY A 232 0.10 17.19 0.09
CA GLY A 232 0.91 18.35 -0.28
C GLY A 232 1.29 19.12 0.98
N HIS A 233 1.93 20.27 0.83
CA HIS A 233 2.43 21.04 1.97
C HIS A 233 1.97 22.48 1.93
N SER A 234 1.82 23.06 3.11
CA SER A 234 1.79 24.50 3.25
C SER A 234 3.19 25.10 3.09
N LEU A 235 3.22 26.35 2.63
CA LEU A 235 4.42 27.19 2.56
C LEU A 235 4.60 28.09 3.80
N VAL A 236 3.68 28.04 4.76
CA VAL A 236 3.66 28.92 5.94
C VAL A 236 3.94 28.13 7.21
N GLU A 237 4.94 28.56 7.97
CA GLU A 237 5.46 27.85 9.16
C GLU A 237 4.51 27.74 10.36
N THR A 238 3.39 28.47 10.33
CA THR A 238 2.34 28.42 11.35
C THR A 238 1.29 27.35 11.09
N ASP A 239 1.38 26.63 9.98
CA ASP A 239 0.46 25.55 9.64
C ASP A 239 1.06 24.20 10.04
N ALA A 240 0.22 23.24 10.43
CA ALA A 240 0.68 21.91 10.79
C ALA A 240 1.31 21.19 9.58
N LEU A 241 0.86 21.50 8.37
CA LEU A 241 1.33 20.90 7.12
C LEU A 241 2.48 21.67 6.46
N TYR A 242 3.17 22.55 7.19
CA TYR A 242 4.41 23.15 6.70
C TYR A 242 5.50 22.10 6.47
N PHE A 243 6.17 22.14 5.32
CA PHE A 243 7.10 21.09 4.86
C PHE A 243 8.36 20.91 5.73
N SER A 244 8.62 21.80 6.69
CA SER A 244 9.84 21.78 7.50
C SER A 244 9.53 21.76 8.99
N GLN A 245 10.33 21.01 9.74
CA GLN A 245 10.24 20.97 11.19
C GLN A 245 10.69 22.31 11.80
N VAL A 246 9.83 22.91 12.62
CA VAL A 246 10.10 24.17 13.33
C VAL A 246 10.30 23.95 14.82
N ARG A 247 10.97 24.89 15.49
CA ARG A 247 11.32 24.79 16.92
C ARG A 247 10.10 24.67 17.84
N ASN A 248 9.02 25.40 17.53
CA ASN A 248 7.76 25.39 18.26
C ASN A 248 6.67 24.93 17.28
N PRO A 249 6.43 23.61 17.16
CA PRO A 249 5.50 23.11 16.15
C PRO A 249 4.08 23.66 16.34
N PRO A 250 3.47 24.25 15.31
CA PRO A 250 2.13 24.82 15.42
C PRO A 250 1.06 23.73 15.56
N PRO A 251 -0.08 24.03 16.18
CA PRO A 251 -1.26 23.14 16.13
C PRO A 251 -1.82 23.08 14.70
N ILE A 252 -2.88 22.27 14.51
CA ILE A 252 -3.68 22.32 13.28
C ILE A 252 -4.27 23.72 13.14
N SER A 253 -3.97 24.39 12.02
CA SER A 253 -4.41 25.75 11.73
C SER A 253 -5.75 25.79 11.00
N ASP A 254 -6.40 26.96 11.01
CA ASP A 254 -7.59 27.20 10.19
C ASP A 254 -7.31 27.01 8.70
N ARG A 255 -6.09 27.31 8.23
CA ARG A 255 -5.68 27.11 6.84
C ARG A 255 -5.55 25.63 6.48
N ASP A 256 -5.09 24.80 7.41
CA ASP A 256 -5.08 23.34 7.25
C ASP A 256 -6.53 22.84 7.07
N MET A 257 -7.44 23.32 7.91
CA MET A 257 -8.85 22.94 7.87
C MET A 257 -9.60 23.45 6.64
N ASN A 258 -9.34 24.68 6.22
CA ASN A 258 -9.89 25.24 4.98
C ASN A 258 -9.41 24.45 3.77
N THR A 259 -8.13 24.08 3.74
CA THR A 259 -7.56 23.25 2.67
C THR A 259 -8.19 21.86 2.65
N LEU A 260 -8.30 21.21 3.80
CA LEU A 260 -8.94 19.90 3.94
C LEU A 260 -10.40 19.93 3.47
N LYS A 261 -11.17 20.94 3.87
CA LYS A 261 -12.55 21.11 3.39
C LYS A 261 -12.60 21.23 1.86
N ARG A 262 -11.75 22.09 1.26
CA ARG A 262 -11.70 22.26 -0.20
C ARG A 262 -11.34 20.97 -0.91
N ILE A 263 -10.45 20.15 -0.35
CA ILE A 263 -10.12 18.80 -0.86
C ILE A 263 -11.36 17.90 -0.87
N TYR A 264 -12.12 17.86 0.23
CA TYR A 264 -13.32 17.02 0.35
C TYR A 264 -14.49 17.48 -0.52
N GLU A 265 -14.49 18.73 -0.98
CA GLU A 265 -15.46 19.25 -1.96
C GLU A 265 -15.11 18.87 -3.40
N GLN A 266 -13.92 18.30 -3.66
CA GLN A 266 -13.51 17.99 -5.03
C GLN A 266 -14.10 16.67 -5.55
N PRO A 267 -14.32 16.58 -6.87
CA PRO A 267 -14.61 15.31 -7.51
C PRO A 267 -13.46 14.30 -7.38
N THR A 268 -13.82 13.04 -7.11
CA THR A 268 -12.91 11.90 -7.09
C THR A 268 -13.62 10.66 -7.63
N GLN A 269 -12.87 9.66 -8.07
CA GLN A 269 -13.41 8.32 -8.36
C GLN A 269 -13.28 7.39 -7.15
N ILE A 270 -12.46 7.76 -6.18
CA ILE A 270 -12.21 6.99 -4.97
C ILE A 270 -13.48 6.94 -4.13
N GLY A 271 -13.82 5.76 -3.61
CA GLY A 271 -15.00 5.52 -2.78
C GLY A 271 -16.32 5.44 -3.55
N TRP A 272 -16.30 5.57 -4.89
CA TRP A 272 -17.46 5.32 -5.73
C TRP A 272 -17.44 3.91 -6.33
N GLU A 273 -18.62 3.44 -6.72
CA GLU A 273 -18.79 2.13 -7.34
C GLU A 273 -18.02 2.01 -8.66
N ILE A 274 -17.37 0.87 -8.85
CA ILE A 274 -16.82 0.45 -10.14
C ILE A 274 -17.95 -0.24 -10.90
N LEU A 275 -18.34 0.34 -12.03
CA LEU A 275 -19.45 -0.14 -12.84
C LEU A 275 -19.00 -1.38 -13.63
N ALA A 276 -19.84 -2.40 -13.66
CA ALA A 276 -19.68 -3.50 -14.61
C ALA A 276 -19.99 -2.96 -16.02
N GLY A 277 -18.99 -2.98 -16.90
CA GLY A 277 -19.16 -2.69 -18.32
C GLY A 277 -19.77 -3.84 -19.10
#